data_AF-A0ABD5Y918-F1
#
_entry.id   AF-A0ABD5Y918-F1
#
_cell.length_a   1.000
_cell.length_b   1.000
_cell.length_c   1.000
_cell.angle_alpha   90.00
_cell.angle_beta   90.00
_cell.angle_gamma   90.00
#
_symmetry.space_group_name_H-M   'P 1'
#
loop_
_entity.id
_entity.type
_entity.pdbx_description
1 polymer ?
#
loop_
_entity_poly.entity_id
_entity_poly.type
_entity_poly.pdbx_seq_one_letter_code
_entity_poly.pdbx_strand_id
1 'polypeptide(L)'
;MTAPPTDERDRAVGAASADRDADRALRRELLASVRAVDLLVLLAVPAVLLAVFALPEPTRRSLAFAYADPTVPTAFAAHYVHLDAGHLAGNVASYCLLAGVGYALAVLGDARRFFLTALATFLLAFPFVLSGLNLAVPRDAIGFGFSGINMALAGLLPLLLGTYARERFAPDASLRALPAVFFALLGWIALLALPLSTTGVGLAGLAVGVAGALLALLYASSAGIRVLATAREGLREIASRPGEGDLFAVGAVLVVAYPVVGFPADPTGAGSVVNLYVHLLGFCLAFIGPFALLAVGAFDE
;
A
#
# COMPACT_ATOMS: atom_id res chain seq x y z
N MET A 1 -35.79 11.13 -33.33
CA MET A 1 -34.83 12.23 -33.61
C MET A 1 -33.49 11.81 -33.06
N THR A 2 -32.61 11.31 -33.93
CA THR A 2 -31.19 11.05 -33.61
C THR A 2 -30.43 12.38 -33.70
N ALA A 3 -29.58 12.69 -32.71
CA ALA A 3 -28.77 13.90 -32.72
C ALA A 3 -27.83 13.93 -33.94
N PRO A 4 -27.54 15.11 -34.52
CA PRO A 4 -26.67 15.21 -35.68
C PRO A 4 -25.22 14.81 -35.30
N PRO A 5 -24.49 14.10 -36.17
CA PRO A 5 -23.16 13.52 -35.89
C PRO A 5 -22.06 14.55 -35.58
N THR A 6 -22.30 15.84 -35.82
CA THR A 6 -21.41 16.95 -35.44
C THR A 6 -21.47 17.28 -33.95
N ASP A 7 -22.64 17.16 -33.33
CA ASP A 7 -22.86 17.52 -31.92
C ASP A 7 -22.16 16.52 -30.97
N GLU A 8 -22.12 15.23 -31.32
CA GLU A 8 -21.39 14.21 -30.55
C GLU A 8 -19.87 14.38 -30.64
N ARG A 9 -19.34 14.74 -31.82
CA ARG A 9 -17.89 15.00 -31.99
C ARG A 9 -17.45 16.24 -31.22
N ASP A 10 -18.20 17.32 -31.29
CA ASP A 10 -17.84 18.57 -30.60
C ASP A 10 -17.92 18.41 -29.07
N ARG A 11 -18.91 17.66 -28.56
CA ARG A 11 -18.96 17.28 -27.13
C ARG A 11 -17.79 16.40 -26.70
N ALA A 12 -17.42 15.41 -27.51
CA ALA A 12 -16.30 14.53 -27.21
C ALA A 12 -14.95 15.31 -27.20
N VAL A 13 -14.77 16.24 -28.14
CA VAL A 13 -13.59 17.12 -28.19
C VAL A 13 -13.55 18.06 -26.99
N GLY A 14 -14.70 18.64 -26.60
CA GLY A 14 -14.81 19.51 -25.41
C GLY A 14 -14.55 18.78 -24.08
N ALA A 15 -15.04 17.54 -23.95
CA ALA A 15 -14.75 16.69 -22.79
C ALA A 15 -13.25 16.36 -22.70
N ALA A 16 -12.64 15.96 -23.82
CA ALA A 16 -11.20 15.66 -23.88
C ALA A 16 -10.29 16.89 -23.65
N SER A 17 -10.76 18.11 -23.94
CA SER A 17 -10.03 19.33 -23.57
C SER A 17 -10.12 19.63 -22.07
N ALA A 18 -11.31 19.48 -21.48
CA ALA A 18 -11.52 19.72 -20.05
C ALA A 18 -10.71 18.75 -19.17
N ASP A 19 -10.66 17.48 -19.57
CA ASP A 19 -9.87 16.42 -18.93
C ASP A 19 -8.37 16.77 -18.91
N ARG A 20 -7.82 17.17 -20.06
CA ARG A 20 -6.42 17.60 -20.17
C ARG A 20 -6.09 18.85 -19.35
N ASP A 21 -7.04 19.76 -19.20
CA ASP A 21 -6.83 20.96 -18.38
C ASP A 21 -6.90 20.64 -16.88
N ALA A 22 -7.74 19.70 -16.48
CA ALA A 22 -7.79 19.16 -15.12
C ALA A 22 -6.47 18.43 -14.75
N ASP A 23 -5.96 17.56 -15.63
CA ASP A 23 -4.66 16.91 -15.47
C ASP A 23 -3.51 17.91 -15.29
N ARG A 24 -3.52 18.98 -16.10
CA ARG A 24 -2.53 20.06 -15.99
C ARG A 24 -2.67 20.84 -14.69
N ALA A 25 -3.89 21.02 -14.18
CA ALA A 25 -4.12 21.67 -12.90
C ALA A 25 -3.58 20.81 -11.75
N LEU A 26 -3.94 19.53 -11.70
CA LEU A 26 -3.44 18.57 -10.70
C LEU A 26 -1.91 18.50 -10.74
N ARG A 27 -1.32 18.39 -11.93
CA ARG A 27 0.14 18.34 -12.08
C ARG A 27 0.81 19.62 -11.57
N ARG A 28 0.24 20.80 -11.83
CA ARG A 28 0.78 22.07 -11.32
C ARG A 28 0.70 22.13 -9.81
N GLU A 29 -0.42 21.71 -9.23
CA GLU A 29 -0.62 21.66 -7.79
C GLU A 29 0.36 20.69 -7.12
N LEU A 30 0.52 19.48 -7.68
CA LEU A 30 1.48 18.50 -7.21
C LEU A 30 2.90 19.09 -7.25
N LEU A 31 3.33 19.65 -8.38
CA LEU A 31 4.66 20.25 -8.51
C LEU A 31 4.88 21.42 -7.53
N ALA A 32 3.85 22.21 -7.24
CA ALA A 32 3.93 23.29 -6.26
C ALA A 32 4.02 22.79 -4.82
N SER A 33 3.45 21.61 -4.55
CA SER A 33 3.36 21.04 -3.19
C SER A 33 4.53 20.12 -2.85
N VAL A 34 5.20 19.57 -3.86
CA VAL A 34 6.39 18.72 -3.71
C VAL A 34 7.59 19.53 -3.22
N ARG A 35 8.29 19.00 -2.22
CA ARG A 35 9.54 19.58 -1.73
C ARG A 35 10.73 18.77 -2.23
N ALA A 36 11.80 19.45 -2.67
CA ALA A 36 13.01 18.78 -3.17
C ALA A 36 13.61 17.80 -2.15
N VAL A 37 13.57 18.16 -0.86
CA VAL A 37 14.04 17.28 0.22
C VAL A 37 13.26 15.96 0.29
N ASP A 38 11.95 15.98 0.00
CA ASP A 38 11.13 14.77 0.03
C ASP A 38 11.50 13.84 -1.13
N LEU A 39 11.74 14.42 -2.32
CA LEU A 39 12.22 13.65 -3.47
C LEU A 39 13.58 13.02 -3.20
N LEU A 40 14.49 13.74 -2.54
CA LEU A 40 15.79 13.18 -2.13
C LEU A 40 15.60 12.00 -1.16
N VAL A 41 14.70 12.13 -0.18
CA VAL A 41 14.38 11.04 0.76
C VAL A 41 13.79 9.83 0.04
N LEU A 42 12.84 10.04 -0.88
CA LEU A 42 12.23 8.95 -1.65
C LEU A 42 13.23 8.26 -2.58
N LEU A 43 14.11 9.03 -3.24
CA LEU A 43 15.13 8.49 -4.15
C LEU A 43 16.32 7.86 -3.41
N ALA A 44 16.54 8.19 -2.14
CA ALA A 44 17.58 7.55 -1.33
C ALA A 44 17.32 6.05 -1.15
N VAL A 45 16.07 5.62 -1.07
CA VAL A 45 15.73 4.20 -0.88
C VAL A 45 16.18 3.32 -2.06
N PRO A 46 15.76 3.56 -3.32
CA PRO A 46 16.24 2.77 -4.45
C PRO A 46 17.75 2.92 -4.65
N ALA A 47 18.34 4.08 -4.35
CA ALA A 47 19.79 4.25 -4.40
C ALA A 47 20.52 3.34 -3.41
N VAL A 48 20.04 3.24 -2.16
CA VAL A 48 20.58 2.32 -1.14
C VAL A 48 20.39 0.86 -1.56
N LEU A 49 19.20 0.49 -2.06
CA LEU A 49 18.95 -0.88 -2.53
C LEU A 49 19.90 -1.27 -3.67
N LEU A 50 20.12 -0.39 -4.64
CA LEU A 50 21.08 -0.60 -5.73
C LEU A 50 22.52 -0.68 -5.22
N ALA A 51 22.90 0.18 -4.26
CA ALA A 51 24.24 0.18 -3.68
C ALA A 51 24.53 -1.12 -2.91
N VAL A 52 23.58 -1.61 -2.11
CA VAL A 52 23.71 -2.90 -1.40
C VAL A 52 23.75 -4.05 -2.41
N PHE A 53 22.95 -4.00 -3.47
CA PHE A 53 22.99 -5.02 -4.52
C PHE A 53 24.31 -5.04 -5.29
N ALA A 54 25.01 -3.90 -5.44
CA ALA A 54 26.30 -3.85 -6.10
C ALA A 54 27.45 -4.49 -5.31
N LEU A 55 27.25 -4.82 -4.03
CA LEU A 55 28.23 -5.53 -3.22
C LEU A 55 28.47 -6.95 -3.74
N PRO A 56 29.67 -7.53 -3.51
CA PRO A 56 29.93 -8.93 -3.82
C PRO A 56 28.91 -9.86 -3.17
N GLU A 57 28.50 -10.90 -3.89
CA GLU A 57 27.50 -11.86 -3.42
C GLU A 57 27.80 -12.48 -2.04
N PRO A 58 29.05 -12.85 -1.69
CA PRO A 58 29.39 -13.30 -0.33
C PRO A 58 29.06 -12.26 0.74
N THR A 59 29.32 -10.98 0.47
CA THR A 59 29.00 -9.88 1.37
C THR A 59 27.50 -9.74 1.53
N ARG A 60 26.72 -9.76 0.43
CA ARG A 60 25.25 -9.72 0.51
C ARG A 60 24.69 -10.87 1.32
N ARG A 61 25.19 -12.10 1.13
CA ARG A 61 24.78 -13.27 1.92
C ARG A 61 25.11 -13.12 3.41
N SER A 62 26.27 -12.56 3.76
CA SER A 62 26.63 -12.30 5.16
C SER A 62 25.72 -11.28 5.87
N LEU A 63 25.00 -10.45 5.10
CA LEU A 63 24.04 -9.46 5.60
C LEU A 63 22.61 -10.00 5.67
N ALA A 64 22.35 -11.21 5.16
CA ALA A 64 21.05 -11.85 5.26
C ALA A 64 20.76 -12.31 6.69
N PHE A 65 19.48 -12.41 7.05
CA PHE A 65 19.06 -12.73 8.41
C PHE A 65 18.90 -14.24 8.57
N ALA A 66 19.88 -14.92 9.17
CA ALA A 66 19.77 -16.34 9.50
C ALA A 66 18.84 -16.53 10.71
N TYR A 67 17.74 -17.26 10.52
CA TYR A 67 16.77 -17.49 11.62
C TYR A 67 17.34 -18.38 12.73
N ALA A 68 18.29 -19.27 12.39
CA ALA A 68 18.96 -20.15 13.34
C ALA A 68 20.06 -19.45 14.16
N ASP A 69 20.59 -18.33 13.67
CA ASP A 69 21.64 -17.56 14.32
C ASP A 69 21.40 -16.05 14.11
N PRO A 70 20.35 -15.49 14.74
CA PRO A 70 19.93 -14.11 14.49
C PRO A 70 20.88 -13.11 15.13
N THR A 71 21.26 -12.07 14.38
CA THR A 71 22.02 -10.94 14.91
C THR A 71 21.28 -9.62 14.71
N VAL A 72 21.53 -8.63 15.58
CA VAL A 72 20.91 -7.31 15.46
C VAL A 72 21.26 -6.61 14.15
N PRO A 73 22.53 -6.60 13.67
CA PRO A 73 22.86 -5.98 12.39
C PRO A 73 22.14 -6.65 11.20
N THR A 74 22.10 -7.99 11.16
CA THR A 74 21.42 -8.70 10.07
C THR A 74 19.90 -8.56 10.14
N ALA A 75 19.31 -8.36 11.34
CA ALA A 75 17.89 -8.06 11.49
C ALA A 75 17.48 -6.79 10.75
N PHE A 76 18.38 -5.79 10.65
CA PHE A 76 18.16 -4.59 9.86
C PHE A 76 18.56 -4.78 8.40
N ALA A 77 19.81 -5.16 8.17
CA ALA A 77 20.43 -5.15 6.84
C ALA A 77 19.72 -6.08 5.85
N ALA A 78 19.18 -7.21 6.31
CA ALA A 78 18.52 -8.18 5.46
C ALA A 78 17.37 -7.60 4.63
N HIS A 79 16.65 -6.59 5.14
CA HIS A 79 15.55 -5.94 4.40
C HIS A 79 16.05 -5.16 3.17
N TYR A 80 17.33 -4.82 3.11
CA TYR A 80 17.95 -4.11 2.00
C TYR A 80 18.79 -5.02 1.10
N VAL A 81 18.86 -6.31 1.41
CA VAL A 81 19.64 -7.31 0.66
C VAL A 81 18.77 -8.00 -0.37
N HIS A 82 19.29 -8.13 -1.59
CA HIS A 82 18.72 -8.95 -2.66
C HIS A 82 19.83 -9.83 -3.27
N LEU A 83 19.50 -11.08 -3.58
CA LEU A 83 20.47 -12.05 -4.11
C LEU A 83 20.38 -12.23 -5.63
N ASP A 84 19.26 -11.82 -6.23
CA ASP A 84 19.02 -11.85 -7.67
C ASP A 84 18.41 -10.53 -8.17
N ALA A 85 18.61 -10.23 -9.45
CA ALA A 85 18.18 -8.97 -10.05
C ALA A 85 16.66 -8.87 -10.22
N GLY A 86 15.96 -9.99 -10.42
CA GLY A 86 14.51 -10.01 -10.57
C GLY A 86 13.80 -9.62 -9.29
N HIS A 87 14.26 -10.16 -8.16
CA HIS A 87 13.75 -9.84 -6.83
C HIS A 87 14.04 -8.38 -6.44
N LEU A 88 15.23 -7.84 -6.79
CA LEU A 88 15.51 -6.42 -6.61
C LEU A 88 14.57 -5.55 -7.46
N ALA A 89 14.47 -5.84 -8.75
CA ALA A 89 13.66 -5.06 -9.68
C ALA A 89 12.19 -5.04 -9.27
N GLY A 90 11.63 -6.18 -8.86
CA GLY A 90 10.27 -6.26 -8.33
C GLY A 90 10.08 -5.38 -7.09
N ASN A 91 11.02 -5.42 -6.13
CA ASN A 91 10.92 -4.60 -4.93
C ASN A 91 11.09 -3.09 -5.20
N VAL A 92 12.01 -2.70 -6.08
CA VAL A 92 12.20 -1.29 -6.45
C VAL A 92 10.97 -0.78 -7.21
N ALA A 93 10.42 -1.56 -8.13
CA ALA A 93 9.20 -1.19 -8.84
C ALA A 93 8.01 -1.03 -7.89
N SER A 94 7.81 -1.99 -6.98
CA SER A 94 6.78 -1.91 -5.93
C SER A 94 6.97 -0.70 -5.04
N TYR A 95 8.20 -0.43 -4.60
CA TYR A 95 8.51 0.74 -3.78
C TYR A 95 8.17 2.04 -4.50
N CYS A 96 8.67 2.23 -5.73
CA CYS A 96 8.43 3.43 -6.52
C CYS A 96 6.93 3.67 -6.74
N LEU A 97 6.18 2.60 -7.00
CA LEU A 97 4.74 2.67 -7.21
C LEU A 97 4.00 3.04 -5.91
N LEU A 98 4.22 2.30 -4.83
CA LEU A 98 3.52 2.49 -3.55
C LEU A 98 3.92 3.80 -2.86
N ALA A 99 5.22 4.08 -2.77
CA ALA A 99 5.72 5.31 -2.15
C ALA A 99 5.42 6.52 -3.02
N GLY A 100 5.50 6.40 -4.35
CA GLY A 100 5.20 7.49 -5.28
C GLY A 100 3.72 7.90 -5.24
N VAL A 101 2.81 6.93 -5.38
CA VAL A 101 1.36 7.20 -5.28
C VAL A 101 0.98 7.61 -3.86
N GLY A 102 1.52 6.93 -2.84
CA GLY A 102 1.29 7.29 -1.45
C GLY A 102 1.72 8.73 -1.13
N TYR A 103 2.88 9.17 -1.63
CA TYR A 103 3.37 10.54 -1.45
C TYR A 103 2.49 11.55 -2.19
N ALA A 104 2.07 11.26 -3.42
CA ALA A 104 1.17 12.13 -4.18
C ALA A 104 -0.17 12.33 -3.45
N LEU A 105 -0.79 11.23 -2.99
CA LEU A 105 -2.01 11.27 -2.16
C LEU A 105 -1.79 12.05 -0.86
N ALA A 106 -0.64 11.84 -0.20
CA ALA A 106 -0.33 12.50 1.05
C ALA A 106 -0.17 14.01 0.90
N VAL A 107 0.55 14.46 -0.12
CA VAL A 107 0.80 15.89 -0.32
C VAL A 107 -0.46 16.63 -0.77
N LEU A 108 -1.25 16.03 -1.66
CA LEU A 108 -2.50 16.64 -2.12
C LEU A 108 -3.66 16.47 -1.12
N GLY A 109 -3.54 15.56 -0.16
CA GLY A 109 -4.51 15.33 0.92
C GLY A 109 -4.09 15.87 2.28
N ASP A 110 -3.17 16.85 2.29
CA ASP A 110 -2.60 17.50 3.49
C ASP A 110 -2.07 16.54 4.59
N ALA A 111 -1.65 15.34 4.19
CA ALA A 111 -1.13 14.28 5.04
C ALA A 111 0.38 14.06 4.84
N ARG A 112 1.12 15.06 4.33
CA ARG A 112 2.56 14.96 4.04
C ARG A 112 3.37 14.55 5.26
N ARG A 113 3.16 15.22 6.41
CA ARG A 113 3.88 14.92 7.66
C ARG A 113 3.59 13.50 8.15
N PHE A 114 2.33 13.08 8.04
CA PHE A 114 1.90 11.73 8.36
C PHE A 114 2.63 10.68 7.50
N PHE A 115 2.64 10.85 6.18
CA PHE A 115 3.34 9.95 5.26
C PHE A 115 4.84 9.85 5.55
N LEU A 116 5.54 10.98 5.69
CA LEU A 116 6.99 10.97 5.90
C LEU A 116 7.36 10.36 7.27
N THR A 117 6.53 10.56 8.30
CA THR A 117 6.72 9.94 9.62
C THR A 117 6.55 8.42 9.53
N ALA A 118 5.51 7.96 8.83
CA ALA A 118 5.28 6.54 8.61
C ALA A 118 6.41 5.92 7.77
N LEU A 119 6.82 6.55 6.67
CA LEU A 119 7.92 6.10 5.82
C LEU A 119 9.22 5.98 6.62
N ALA A 120 9.59 6.99 7.41
CA ALA A 120 10.79 6.92 8.25
C ALA A 120 10.71 5.77 9.26
N THR A 121 9.53 5.54 9.87
CA THR A 121 9.29 4.42 10.77
C THR A 121 9.46 3.08 10.05
N PHE A 122 8.96 2.95 8.83
CA PHE A 122 9.08 1.73 8.04
C PHE A 122 10.52 1.47 7.58
N LEU A 123 11.28 2.51 7.25
CA LEU A 123 12.67 2.33 6.84
C LEU A 123 13.60 2.02 8.01
N LEU A 124 13.34 2.56 9.19
CA LEU A 124 14.27 2.54 10.31
C LEU A 124 13.89 1.55 11.41
N ALA A 125 12.60 1.42 11.75
CA ALA A 125 12.14 0.59 12.86
C ALA A 125 11.58 -0.76 12.41
N PHE A 126 10.82 -0.80 11.31
CA PHE A 126 10.21 -2.04 10.82
C PHE A 126 11.22 -3.15 10.50
N PRO A 127 12.46 -2.90 10.02
CA PRO A 127 13.40 -4.00 9.81
C PRO A 127 13.61 -4.83 11.07
N PHE A 128 13.78 -4.18 12.23
CA PHE A 128 13.92 -4.87 13.52
C PHE A 128 12.63 -5.57 13.96
N VAL A 129 11.49 -4.88 13.86
CA VAL A 129 10.18 -5.41 14.29
C VAL A 129 9.82 -6.65 13.46
N LEU A 130 9.92 -6.55 12.13
CA LEU A 130 9.59 -7.64 11.23
C LEU A 130 10.54 -8.81 11.39
N SER A 131 11.86 -8.58 11.46
CA SER A 131 12.83 -9.65 11.70
C SER A 131 12.60 -10.35 13.04
N GLY A 132 12.35 -9.59 14.11
CA GLY A 132 12.10 -10.11 15.45
C GLY A 132 10.80 -10.92 15.54
N LEU A 133 9.69 -10.39 15.04
CA LEU A 133 8.40 -11.12 15.03
C LEU A 133 8.47 -12.38 14.17
N ASN A 134 9.26 -12.35 13.10
CA ASN A 134 9.42 -13.47 12.19
C ASN A 134 10.24 -14.62 12.79
N LEU A 135 10.92 -14.43 13.94
CA LEU A 135 11.51 -15.51 14.73
C LEU A 135 10.46 -16.39 15.41
N ALA A 136 9.20 -15.94 15.51
CA ALA A 136 8.11 -16.76 16.03
C ALA A 136 7.79 -18.00 15.16
N VAL A 137 8.31 -18.05 13.93
CA VAL A 137 8.19 -19.18 13.01
C VAL A 137 9.58 -19.79 12.77
N PRO A 138 10.00 -20.80 13.56
CA PRO A 138 11.30 -21.41 13.43
C PRO A 138 11.47 -22.10 12.08
N ARG A 139 12.60 -21.86 11.41
CA ARG A 139 12.99 -22.51 10.15
C ARG A 139 14.48 -22.39 9.93
N ASP A 140 15.06 -23.38 9.27
CA ASP A 140 16.44 -23.33 8.83
C ASP A 140 16.52 -22.63 7.47
N ALA A 141 16.48 -21.30 7.51
CA ALA A 141 16.50 -20.44 6.32
C ALA A 141 17.16 -19.10 6.62
N ILE A 142 17.35 -18.30 5.56
CA ILE A 142 17.72 -16.90 5.65
C ILE A 142 16.57 -16.02 5.16
N GLY A 143 16.36 -14.88 5.82
CA GLY A 143 15.49 -13.80 5.37
C GLY A 143 16.30 -12.73 4.64
N PHE A 144 15.76 -12.23 3.53
CA PHE A 144 16.27 -11.06 2.82
C PHE A 144 15.18 -10.45 1.94
N GLY A 145 15.34 -9.19 1.57
CA GLY A 145 14.48 -8.48 0.64
C GLY A 145 13.59 -7.43 1.30
N PHE A 146 13.20 -6.46 0.50
CA PHE A 146 12.49 -5.25 0.93
C PHE A 146 10.96 -5.41 0.96
N SER A 147 10.45 -6.60 0.64
CA SER A 147 9.03 -6.83 0.39
C SER A 147 8.16 -6.64 1.63
N GLY A 148 8.68 -6.90 2.83
CA GLY A 148 8.00 -6.56 4.09
C GLY A 148 7.78 -5.05 4.26
N ILE A 149 8.73 -4.22 3.82
CA ILE A 149 8.60 -2.76 3.83
C ILE A 149 7.64 -2.28 2.73
N ASN A 150 7.68 -2.91 1.55
CA ASN A 150 6.68 -2.65 0.52
C ASN A 150 5.26 -3.00 1.00
N MET A 151 5.09 -4.11 1.73
CA MET A 151 3.81 -4.44 2.34
C MET A 151 3.39 -3.46 3.44
N ALA A 152 4.35 -2.87 4.16
CA ALA A 152 4.06 -1.76 5.07
C ALA A 152 3.50 -0.54 4.33
N LEU A 153 4.11 -0.15 3.21
CA LEU A 153 3.57 0.92 2.36
C LEU A 153 2.18 0.58 1.81
N ALA A 154 1.94 -0.67 1.42
CA ALA A 154 0.62 -1.14 1.00
C ALA A 154 -0.42 -1.08 2.14
N GLY A 155 -0.02 -1.35 3.39
CA GLY A 155 -0.87 -1.22 4.58
C GLY A 155 -1.19 0.23 4.95
N LEU A 156 -0.28 1.16 4.65
CA LEU A 156 -0.48 2.59 4.84
C LEU A 156 -1.43 3.21 3.79
N LEU A 157 -1.40 2.69 2.55
CA LEU A 157 -2.09 3.27 1.40
C LEU A 157 -3.60 3.50 1.59
N PRO A 158 -4.39 2.60 2.20
CA PRO A 158 -5.80 2.85 2.49
C PRO A 158 -6.03 4.06 3.40
N LEU A 159 -5.09 4.35 4.31
CA LEU A 159 -5.18 5.51 5.19
C LEU A 159 -4.94 6.80 4.42
N LEU A 160 -3.92 6.83 3.55
CA LEU A 160 -3.61 7.97 2.69
C LEU A 160 -4.72 8.24 1.69
N LEU A 161 -5.32 7.18 1.15
CA LEU A 161 -6.48 7.28 0.27
C LEU A 161 -7.70 7.85 1.01
N GLY A 162 -7.90 7.46 2.28
CA GLY A 162 -8.93 8.00 3.15
C GLY A 162 -8.72 9.48 3.49
N THR A 163 -7.49 9.89 3.84
CA THR A 163 -7.17 11.30 4.12
C THR A 163 -7.34 12.16 2.87
N TYR A 164 -6.85 11.68 1.72
CA TYR A 164 -7.03 12.36 0.44
C TYR A 164 -8.51 12.50 0.06
N ALA A 165 -9.31 11.44 0.24
CA ALA A 165 -10.73 11.50 -0.07
C ALA A 165 -11.51 12.42 0.86
N ARG A 166 -11.15 12.47 2.15
CA ARG A 166 -11.72 13.43 3.09
C ARG A 166 -11.44 14.85 2.62
N GLU A 167 -10.20 15.14 2.25
CA GLU A 167 -9.82 16.49 1.81
C GLU A 167 -10.50 16.91 0.50
N ARG A 168 -10.56 16.01 -0.49
CA ARG A 168 -11.01 16.36 -1.83
C ARG A 168 -12.51 16.16 -2.03
N PHE A 169 -13.06 15.03 -1.63
CA PHE A 169 -14.42 14.63 -2.04
C PHE A 169 -15.43 14.67 -0.90
N ALA A 170 -15.01 14.45 0.34
CA ALA A 170 -15.93 14.30 1.47
C ALA A 170 -15.34 14.85 2.79
N PRO A 171 -15.30 16.19 2.99
CA PRO A 171 -14.73 16.81 4.18
C PRO A 171 -15.34 16.33 5.50
N ASP A 172 -16.62 15.99 5.49
CA ASP A 172 -17.35 15.48 6.66
C ASP A 172 -17.12 13.96 6.90
N ALA A 173 -16.38 13.27 6.03
CA ALA A 173 -16.16 11.84 6.15
C ALA A 173 -15.26 11.51 7.35
N SER A 174 -15.73 10.61 8.20
CA SER A 174 -14.96 10.14 9.34
C SER A 174 -13.94 9.08 8.93
N LEU A 175 -12.66 9.35 9.19
CA LEU A 175 -11.58 8.35 9.04
C LEU A 175 -11.76 7.17 9.99
N ARG A 176 -12.61 7.29 11.03
CA ARG A 176 -12.94 6.18 11.92
C ARG A 176 -13.51 4.99 11.17
N ALA A 177 -14.05 5.16 9.97
CA ALA A 177 -14.57 4.09 9.13
C ALA A 177 -13.51 3.19 8.48
N LEU A 178 -12.24 3.63 8.42
CA LEU A 178 -11.16 2.92 7.73
C LEU A 178 -10.89 1.48 8.23
N PRO A 179 -11.13 1.11 9.51
CA PRO A 179 -11.06 -0.28 9.94
C PRO A 179 -11.98 -1.22 9.16
N ALA A 180 -13.11 -0.74 8.63
CA ALA A 180 -13.95 -1.55 7.74
C ALA A 180 -13.19 -1.95 6.47
N VAL A 181 -12.45 -1.00 5.87
CA VAL A 181 -11.59 -1.27 4.70
C VAL A 181 -10.47 -2.23 5.07
N PHE A 182 -9.85 -2.06 6.24
CA PHE A 182 -8.84 -2.99 6.74
C PHE A 182 -9.34 -4.42 6.89
N PHE A 183 -10.51 -4.63 7.50
CA PHE A 183 -11.06 -5.98 7.64
C PHE A 183 -11.43 -6.61 6.29
N ALA A 184 -11.93 -5.81 5.34
CA ALA A 184 -12.17 -6.29 3.98
C ALA A 184 -10.87 -6.70 3.28
N LEU A 185 -9.81 -5.90 3.39
CA LEU A 185 -8.49 -6.21 2.82
C LEU A 185 -7.83 -7.40 3.50
N LEU A 186 -8.00 -7.55 4.82
CA LEU A 186 -7.50 -8.71 5.55
C LEU A 186 -8.20 -10.00 5.09
N GLY A 187 -9.52 -9.95 4.91
CA GLY A 187 -10.28 -11.05 4.33
C GLY A 187 -9.82 -11.38 2.90
N TRP A 188 -9.58 -10.35 2.07
CA TRP A 188 -9.04 -10.50 0.73
C TRP A 188 -7.65 -11.16 0.72
N ILE A 189 -6.73 -10.69 1.56
CA ILE A 189 -5.39 -11.27 1.74
C ILE A 189 -5.49 -12.73 2.19
N ALA A 190 -6.40 -13.06 3.10
CA ALA A 190 -6.59 -14.44 3.54
C ALA A 190 -7.04 -15.37 2.40
N LEU A 191 -7.90 -14.89 1.50
CA LEU A 191 -8.33 -15.64 0.32
C LEU A 191 -7.20 -15.83 -0.71
N LEU A 192 -6.24 -14.91 -0.78
CA LEU A 192 -5.06 -15.02 -1.66
C LEU A 192 -3.98 -15.93 -1.07
N ALA A 193 -3.71 -15.78 0.23
CA ALA A 193 -2.56 -16.39 0.90
C ALA A 193 -2.81 -17.83 1.35
N LEU A 194 -4.08 -18.23 1.54
CA LEU A 194 -4.45 -19.56 2.00
C LEU A 194 -5.13 -20.35 0.87
N PRO A 195 -4.94 -21.67 0.81
CA PRO A 195 -5.67 -22.52 -0.13
C PRO A 195 -7.19 -22.30 -0.01
N LEU A 196 -7.92 -22.37 -1.11
CA LEU A 196 -9.38 -22.31 -1.09
C LEU A 196 -9.95 -23.73 -1.23
N SER A 197 -10.49 -24.27 -0.14
CA SER A 197 -11.13 -25.59 -0.11
C SER A 197 -12.24 -25.60 0.94
N THR A 198 -13.23 -26.47 0.78
CA THR A 198 -14.25 -26.72 1.82
C THR A 198 -13.76 -27.71 2.89
N THR A 199 -12.51 -28.19 2.80
CA THR A 199 -11.92 -29.17 3.72
C THR A 199 -10.51 -28.75 4.18
N GLY A 200 -10.13 -29.18 5.38
CA GLY A 200 -8.78 -28.99 5.92
C GLY A 200 -8.38 -27.52 6.05
N VAL A 201 -7.13 -27.21 5.71
CA VAL A 201 -6.55 -25.85 5.80
C VAL A 201 -7.28 -24.86 4.88
N GLY A 202 -7.90 -25.32 3.78
CA GLY A 202 -8.56 -24.40 2.87
C GLY A 202 -9.90 -23.83 3.39
N LEU A 203 -10.51 -24.49 4.38
CA LEU A 203 -11.66 -23.93 5.09
C LEU A 203 -11.24 -22.70 5.89
N ALA A 204 -9.99 -22.63 6.36
CA ALA A 204 -9.48 -21.49 7.11
C ALA A 204 -9.41 -20.22 6.24
N GLY A 205 -8.96 -20.33 4.99
CA GLY A 205 -8.97 -19.21 4.03
C GLY A 205 -10.37 -18.65 3.81
N LEU A 206 -11.33 -19.54 3.53
CA LEU A 206 -12.74 -19.16 3.34
C LEU A 206 -13.34 -18.56 4.62
N ALA A 207 -13.12 -19.18 5.78
CA ALA A 207 -13.66 -18.72 7.05
C ALA A 207 -13.10 -17.34 7.46
N VAL A 208 -11.79 -17.11 7.30
CA VAL A 208 -11.17 -15.82 7.57
C VAL A 208 -11.64 -14.76 6.57
N GLY A 209 -11.79 -15.12 5.29
CA GLY A 209 -12.36 -14.24 4.27
C GLY A 209 -13.78 -13.79 4.62
N VAL A 210 -14.65 -14.74 4.97
CA VAL A 210 -16.03 -14.46 5.40
C VAL A 210 -16.05 -13.63 6.68
N ALA A 211 -15.23 -13.97 7.68
CA ALA A 211 -15.12 -13.20 8.92
C ALA A 211 -14.66 -11.75 8.66
N GLY A 212 -13.68 -11.55 7.79
CA GLY A 212 -13.20 -10.22 7.37
C GLY A 212 -14.31 -9.40 6.71
N ALA A 213 -15.07 -10.02 5.80
CA ALA A 213 -16.21 -9.37 5.15
C ALA A 213 -17.33 -9.01 6.14
N LEU A 214 -17.66 -9.90 7.08
CA LEU A 214 -18.65 -9.65 8.12
C LEU A 214 -18.22 -8.53 9.08
N LEU A 215 -16.95 -8.53 9.49
CA LEU A 215 -16.39 -7.46 10.32
C LEU A 215 -16.38 -6.13 9.59
N ALA A 216 -16.03 -6.11 8.30
CA ALA A 216 -16.10 -4.92 7.47
C ALA A 216 -17.52 -4.35 7.41
N LEU A 217 -18.53 -5.20 7.18
CA LEU A 217 -19.93 -4.80 7.14
C LEU A 217 -20.42 -4.30 8.51
N LEU A 218 -20.09 -5.02 9.59
CA LEU A 218 -20.46 -4.65 10.95
C LEU A 218 -19.85 -3.29 11.32
N TYR A 219 -18.58 -3.09 11.01
CA TYR A 219 -17.88 -1.85 11.30
C TYR A 219 -18.41 -0.68 10.46
N ALA A 220 -18.68 -0.90 9.17
CA ALA A 220 -19.34 0.10 8.34
C ALA A 220 -20.73 0.47 8.89
N SER A 221 -21.51 -0.53 9.33
CA SER A 221 -22.84 -0.26 9.91
C SER A 221 -22.76 0.48 11.25
N SER A 222 -21.79 0.17 12.12
CA SER A 222 -21.63 0.85 13.41
C SER A 222 -21.13 2.28 13.25
N ALA A 223 -20.41 2.57 12.16
CA ALA A 223 -20.06 3.91 11.72
C ALA A 223 -21.20 4.65 10.99
N GLY A 224 -22.39 4.06 10.87
CA GLY A 224 -23.55 4.66 10.21
C GLY A 224 -23.45 4.70 8.67
N ILE A 225 -22.52 3.96 8.08
CA ILE A 225 -22.26 4.00 6.64
C ILE A 225 -23.25 3.11 5.90
N ARG A 226 -24.04 3.73 5.03
CA ARG A 226 -24.87 3.03 4.04
C ARG A 226 -24.01 2.70 2.82
N VAL A 227 -23.23 1.62 2.91
CA VAL A 227 -22.19 1.22 1.94
C VAL A 227 -22.58 1.46 0.48
N LEU A 228 -23.75 0.97 0.04
CA LEU A 228 -24.18 1.10 -1.35
C LEU A 228 -24.52 2.54 -1.76
N ALA A 229 -25.13 3.32 -0.87
CA ALA A 229 -25.49 4.71 -1.16
C ALA A 229 -24.22 5.58 -1.20
N THR A 230 -23.38 5.46 -0.17
CA THR A 230 -22.10 6.17 -0.06
C THR A 230 -21.16 5.81 -1.22
N ALA A 231 -21.09 4.55 -1.63
CA ALA A 231 -20.27 4.15 -2.77
C ALA A 231 -20.77 4.78 -4.08
N ARG A 232 -22.10 4.85 -4.30
CA ARG A 232 -22.66 5.46 -5.52
C ARG A 232 -22.45 6.97 -5.57
N GLU A 233 -22.64 7.65 -4.44
CA GLU A 233 -22.40 9.09 -4.33
C GLU A 233 -20.91 9.39 -4.50
N GLY A 234 -20.04 8.65 -3.81
CA GLY A 234 -18.60 8.75 -3.94
C GLY A 234 -18.12 8.51 -5.37
N LEU A 235 -18.62 7.46 -6.06
CA LEU A 235 -18.25 7.20 -7.46
C LEU A 235 -18.62 8.36 -8.39
N ARG A 236 -19.78 9.00 -8.18
CA ARG A 236 -20.20 10.15 -8.99
C ARG A 236 -19.31 11.36 -8.73
N GLU A 237 -18.97 11.60 -7.47
CA GLU A 237 -18.12 12.72 -7.07
C GLU A 237 -16.67 12.54 -7.53
N ILE A 238 -16.14 11.32 -7.47
CA ILE A 238 -14.82 10.97 -8.02
C ILE A 238 -14.83 11.16 -9.55
N ALA A 239 -15.86 10.65 -10.23
CA ALA A 239 -15.97 10.74 -11.69
C ALA A 239 -16.24 12.17 -12.20
N SER A 240 -16.76 13.08 -11.36
CA SER A 240 -17.02 14.47 -11.73
C SER A 240 -15.77 15.36 -11.63
N ARG A 241 -14.66 14.84 -11.07
CA ARG A 241 -13.41 15.58 -10.86
C ARG A 241 -12.22 14.90 -11.53
N PRO A 242 -12.05 15.07 -12.85
CA PRO A 242 -10.90 14.54 -13.55
C PRO A 242 -9.57 15.03 -12.97
N GLY A 243 -8.51 14.23 -13.08
CA GLY A 243 -7.24 14.44 -12.40
C GLY A 243 -7.28 14.01 -10.93
N GLU A 244 -8.06 14.69 -10.09
CA GLU A 244 -8.18 14.34 -8.66
C GLU A 244 -8.76 12.95 -8.46
N GLY A 245 -9.84 12.65 -9.19
CA GLY A 245 -10.54 11.38 -9.19
C GLY A 245 -9.72 10.26 -9.81
N ASP A 246 -8.87 10.57 -10.80
CA ASP A 246 -7.97 9.60 -11.42
C ASP A 246 -6.86 9.17 -10.45
N LEU A 247 -6.28 10.12 -9.70
CA LEU A 247 -5.33 9.79 -8.64
C LEU A 247 -5.98 8.94 -7.54
N PHE A 248 -7.21 9.26 -7.14
CA PHE A 248 -7.97 8.44 -6.21
C PHE A 248 -8.17 7.02 -6.77
N ALA A 249 -8.57 6.90 -8.04
CA ALA A 249 -8.79 5.62 -8.70
C ALA A 249 -7.50 4.79 -8.76
N VAL A 250 -6.36 5.40 -9.12
CA VAL A 250 -5.04 4.73 -9.09
C VAL A 250 -4.72 4.24 -7.69
N GLY A 251 -4.91 5.07 -6.65
CA GLY A 251 -4.71 4.65 -5.26
C GLY A 251 -5.62 3.49 -4.85
N ALA A 252 -6.91 3.56 -5.18
CA ALA A 252 -7.89 2.50 -4.89
C ALA A 252 -7.56 1.19 -5.60
N VAL A 253 -7.15 1.26 -6.87
CA VAL A 253 -6.68 0.10 -7.64
C VAL A 253 -5.46 -0.52 -6.95
N LEU A 254 -4.47 0.28 -6.54
CA LEU A 254 -3.30 -0.24 -5.84
C LEU A 254 -3.66 -0.90 -4.50
N VAL A 255 -4.56 -0.31 -3.72
CA VAL A 255 -5.03 -0.88 -2.44
C VAL A 255 -5.58 -2.30 -2.64
N VAL A 256 -6.31 -2.56 -3.72
CA VAL A 256 -6.94 -3.87 -3.98
C VAL A 256 -6.03 -4.82 -4.76
N ALA A 257 -5.30 -4.31 -5.76
CA ALA A 257 -4.51 -5.11 -6.69
C ALA A 257 -3.12 -5.46 -6.15
N TYR A 258 -2.47 -4.58 -5.38
CA TYR A 258 -1.13 -4.86 -4.86
C TYR A 258 -1.07 -6.11 -3.96
N PRO A 259 -2.06 -6.40 -3.09
CA PRO A 259 -2.13 -7.67 -2.38
C PRO A 259 -2.02 -8.92 -3.27
N VAL A 260 -2.46 -8.88 -4.53
CA VAL A 260 -2.31 -10.02 -5.46
C VAL A 260 -0.84 -10.29 -5.78
N VAL A 261 -0.03 -9.24 -5.89
CA VAL A 261 1.43 -9.35 -6.08
C VAL A 261 2.12 -9.73 -4.77
N GLY A 262 1.66 -9.18 -3.65
CA GLY A 262 2.20 -9.46 -2.32
C GLY A 262 1.90 -10.88 -1.81
N PHE A 263 0.81 -11.49 -2.24
CA PHE A 263 0.38 -12.83 -1.82
C PHE A 263 0.14 -13.71 -3.05
N PRO A 264 1.21 -14.13 -3.75
CA PRO A 264 1.08 -14.97 -4.93
C PRO A 264 0.54 -16.36 -4.56
N ALA A 265 -0.24 -16.94 -5.46
CA ALA A 265 -0.83 -18.28 -5.28
C ALA A 265 0.23 -19.38 -5.13
N ASP A 266 1.38 -19.23 -5.80
CA ASP A 266 2.58 -20.02 -5.58
C ASP A 266 3.67 -19.15 -4.94
N PRO A 267 3.94 -19.33 -3.63
CA PRO A 267 4.99 -18.58 -2.94
C PRO A 267 6.39 -19.15 -3.22
N THR A 268 6.52 -20.28 -3.92
CA THR A 268 7.82 -20.87 -4.25
C THR A 268 8.32 -20.34 -5.59
N GLY A 269 9.51 -19.75 -5.58
CA GLY A 269 10.22 -19.27 -6.77
C GLY A 269 11.47 -20.08 -7.07
N ALA A 270 12.22 -19.67 -8.10
CA ALA A 270 13.48 -20.29 -8.49
C ALA A 270 14.59 -20.05 -7.43
N GLY A 271 14.55 -20.81 -6.33
CA GLY A 271 15.55 -20.81 -5.26
C GLY A 271 15.19 -19.98 -4.01
N SER A 272 13.98 -19.43 -3.91
CA SER A 272 13.52 -18.69 -2.74
C SER A 272 12.03 -18.91 -2.49
N VAL A 273 11.59 -18.73 -1.24
CA VAL A 273 10.18 -18.79 -0.86
C VAL A 273 9.74 -17.43 -0.34
N VAL A 274 8.64 -16.91 -0.87
CA VAL A 274 8.03 -15.65 -0.41
C VAL A 274 7.56 -15.82 1.02
N ASN A 275 7.99 -14.92 1.90
CA ASN A 275 7.61 -14.96 3.30
C ASN A 275 6.26 -14.25 3.52
N LEU A 276 5.17 -14.96 3.21
CA LEU A 276 3.79 -14.46 3.35
C LEU A 276 3.48 -13.96 4.76
N TYR A 277 4.12 -14.53 5.79
CA TYR A 277 3.95 -14.10 7.18
C TYR A 277 4.51 -12.68 7.40
N VAL A 278 5.73 -12.38 6.93
CA VAL A 278 6.30 -11.03 7.01
C VAL A 278 5.52 -10.03 6.17
N HIS A 279 4.98 -10.45 5.03
CA HIS A 279 4.11 -9.61 4.22
C HIS A 279 2.85 -9.20 4.97
N LEU A 280 2.19 -10.17 5.64
CA LEU A 280 1.02 -9.91 6.47
C LEU A 280 1.37 -9.01 7.66
N LEU A 281 2.48 -9.26 8.35
CA LEU A 281 2.94 -8.43 9.47
C LEU A 281 3.18 -6.98 9.03
N GLY A 282 3.91 -6.79 7.93
CA GLY A 282 4.18 -5.46 7.35
C GLY A 282 2.88 -4.71 7.09
N PHE A 283 1.94 -5.35 6.37
CA PHE A 283 0.63 -4.77 6.07
C PHE A 283 -0.16 -4.39 7.33
N CYS A 284 -0.34 -5.35 8.26
CA CYS A 284 -1.16 -5.15 9.45
C CYS A 284 -0.59 -4.08 10.39
N LEU A 285 0.71 -4.12 10.68
CA LEU A 285 1.35 -3.15 11.57
C LEU A 285 1.32 -1.74 10.98
N ALA A 286 1.51 -1.61 9.67
CA ALA A 286 1.51 -0.34 8.97
C ALA A 286 0.11 0.24 8.73
N PHE A 287 -0.94 -0.56 8.83
CA PHE A 287 -2.29 -0.03 8.96
C PHE A 287 -2.58 0.36 10.41
N ILE A 288 -2.44 -0.58 11.36
CA ILE A 288 -2.93 -0.43 12.74
C ILE A 288 -2.21 0.71 13.47
N GLY A 289 -0.88 0.76 13.42
CA GLY A 289 -0.10 1.76 14.13
C GLY A 289 -0.40 3.18 13.66
N PRO A 290 -0.23 3.48 12.36
CA PRO A 290 -0.57 4.78 11.78
C PRO A 290 -2.05 5.16 11.95
N PHE A 291 -2.99 4.21 11.82
CA PHE A 291 -4.41 4.47 12.10
C PHE A 291 -4.63 4.90 13.55
N ALA A 292 -4.01 4.23 14.52
CA ALA A 292 -4.13 4.60 15.93
C ALA A 292 -3.63 6.04 16.18
N LEU A 293 -2.53 6.45 15.53
CA LEU A 293 -2.02 7.82 15.60
C LEU A 293 -2.99 8.84 14.98
N LEU A 294 -3.60 8.53 13.83
CA LEU A 294 -4.65 9.37 13.23
C LEU A 294 -5.88 9.45 14.14
N ALA A 295 -6.30 8.34 14.74
CA ALA A 295 -7.50 8.28 15.57
C ALA A 295 -7.40 9.11 16.86
N VAL A 296 -6.18 9.32 17.36
CA VAL A 296 -5.91 10.18 18.53
C VAL A 296 -5.53 11.62 18.15
N GLY A 297 -5.58 11.97 16.86
CA GLY A 297 -5.28 13.33 16.39
C GLY A 297 -3.79 13.70 16.46
N ALA A 298 -2.87 12.73 16.38
CA ALA A 298 -1.43 13.01 16.50
C ALA A 298 -0.86 13.87 15.35
N PHE A 299 -1.64 14.08 14.30
CA PHE A 299 -1.29 14.87 13.12
C PHE A 299 -2.29 16.00 12.85
N ASP A 300 -3.22 16.25 13.77
CA ASP A 300 -4.08 17.44 13.72
C ASP A 300 -3.23 18.62 14.23
N GLU A 301 -3.03 19.65 13.39
CA GLU A 301 -2.38 20.92 13.76
C GLU A 301 -3.43 22.02 13.97
#